data_AF-A0A9D6IME7-F1
#
_entry.id   AF-A0A9D6IME7-F1
#
_cell.length_a   1.000
_cell.length_b   1.000
_cell.length_c   1.000
_cell.angle_alpha   90.00
_cell.angle_beta   90.00
_cell.angle_gamma   90.00
#
_symmetry.space_group_name_H-M   'P 1'
#
loop_
_entity.id
_entity.type
_entity.pdbx_description
1 polymer ?
#
loop_
_entity_poly.entity_id
_entity_poly.type
_entity_poly.pdbx_seq_one_letter_code
_entity_poly.pdbx_strand_id
1 'polypeptide(L)' 'MTDDFENVLGVRITREKLFTPLFTTKENGQGLGLTLVQEILSRHRFDHSFDALPVGPTRFEIIL' A
#
# COMPACT_ATOMS: atom_id res chain seq x y z
N MET A 1 14.61 -20.13 5.75
CA MET A 1 13.61 -20.78 4.87
C MET A 1 12.18 -20.58 5.37
N THR A 2 11.95 -20.27 6.65
CA THR A 2 10.63 -19.91 7.22
C THR A 2 10.30 -18.41 7.17
N ASP A 3 11.29 -17.51 7.22
CA ASP A 3 11.06 -16.05 7.21
C ASP A 3 10.40 -15.52 5.93
N ASP A 4 10.72 -16.11 4.77
CA ASP A 4 10.21 -15.62 3.48
C ASP A 4 8.69 -15.81 3.35
N PHE A 5 8.14 -16.91 3.88
CA PHE A 5 6.70 -17.18 3.82
C PHE A 5 5.89 -16.24 4.72
N GLU A 6 6.36 -16.02 5.95
CA GLU A 6 5.73 -15.07 6.88
C GLU A 6 5.79 -13.64 6.34
N ASN A 7 6.92 -13.24 5.74
CA ASN A 7 7.08 -11.95 5.10
C ASN A 7 6.12 -11.78 3.90
N VAL A 8 5.96 -12.81 3.06
CA VAL A 8 4.98 -12.81 1.95
C VAL A 8 3.55 -12.62 2.47
N LEU A 9 3.15 -13.34 3.52
CA LEU A 9 1.81 -13.20 4.11
C LEU A 9 1.61 -11.81 4.71
N GLY A 10 2.60 -11.28 5.42
CA GLY A 10 2.58 -9.92 5.98
C GLY A 10 2.43 -8.83 4.92
N VAL A 11 3.15 -8.96 3.79
CA VAL A 11 3.04 -8.05 2.65
C VAL A 11 1.63 -8.10 2.03
N ARG A 12 1.05 -9.29 1.85
CA ARG A 12 -0.30 -9.46 1.30
C ARG A 12 -1.38 -8.84 2.20
N ILE A 13 -1.32 -9.12 3.50
CA ILE A 13 -2.26 -8.57 4.48
C ILE A 13 -2.17 -7.04 4.54
N THR A 14 -0.94 -6.51 4.45
CA THR A 14 -0.71 -5.07 4.41
C THR A 14 -1.30 -4.48 3.12
N ARG A 15 -1.08 -5.11 1.97
CA ARG A 15 -1.60 -4.66 0.67
C ARG A 15 -3.11 -4.47 0.64
N GLU A 16 -3.86 -5.43 1.20
CA GLU A 16 -5.32 -5.36 1.26
C GLU A 16 -5.82 -4.20 2.14
N LYS A 17 -5.03 -3.78 3.13
CA LYS A 17 -5.39 -2.74 4.10
C LYS A 17 -4.81 -1.37 3.79
N LEU A 18 -3.81 -1.25 2.91
CA LEU A 18 -3.08 0.01 2.65
C LEU A 18 -3.97 1.19 2.25
N PHE A 19 -5.08 0.91 1.58
CA PHE A 19 -6.05 1.92 1.13
C PHE A 19 -7.24 2.08 2.08
N THR A 20 -7.26 1.34 3.19
CA THR A 20 -8.27 1.50 4.24
C THR A 20 -8.01 2.81 4.99
N PRO A 21 -9.02 3.66 5.20
CA PRO A 21 -8.86 4.87 6.01
C PRO A 21 -8.20 4.59 7.36
N LEU A 22 -7.25 5.44 7.75
CA LEU A 22 -6.53 5.39 9.03
C LEU A 22 -5.64 4.16 9.25
N PHE A 23 -5.48 3.28 8.26
CA PHE A 23 -4.57 2.14 8.39
C PHE A 23 -3.11 2.59 8.42
N THR A 24 -2.36 2.11 9.41
CA THR A 24 -0.92 2.31 9.50
C THR A 24 -0.25 1.15 10.20
N THR A 25 1.03 0.92 9.87
CA THR A 25 1.92 0.02 10.62
C THR A 25 2.93 0.81 11.47
N LYS A 26 2.91 2.14 11.42
CA LYS A 26 3.81 3.00 12.20
C LYS A 26 3.16 3.36 13.52
N GLU A 27 3.90 3.22 14.61
CA GLU A 27 3.44 3.51 15.99
C GLU A 27 2.78 4.90 16.14
N ASN A 28 3.33 5.93 15.48
CA ASN A 28 2.78 7.29 15.47
C ASN A 28 2.22 7.71 14.11
N GLY A 29 1.89 6.75 13.24
CA GLY A 29 1.29 7.03 11.94
C GLY A 29 -0.21 7.33 12.06
N GLN A 30 -0.71 8.29 11.28
CA GLN A 30 -2.16 8.56 11.22
C GLN A 30 -2.88 7.76 10.13
N GLY A 31 -2.15 7.19 9.17
CA GLY A 31 -2.75 6.40 8.09
C GLY A 31 -3.57 7.19 7.07
N LEU A 32 -3.37 8.52 6.96
CA LEU A 32 -4.15 9.38 6.07
C LEU A 32 -3.56 9.55 4.65
N GLY A 33 -2.26 9.31 4.49
CA GLY A 33 -1.55 9.63 3.25
C GLY A 33 -2.10 8.89 2.02
N LEU A 34 -2.22 7.56 2.10
CA LEU A 34 -2.71 6.76 0.98
C LEU A 34 -4.20 6.96 0.70
N THR A 35 -5.00 7.23 1.74
CA THR A 35 -6.40 7.62 1.58
C THR A 35 -6.54 8.92 0.79
N LEU A 36 -5.72 9.93 1.10
CA LEU A 36 -5.70 11.19 0.36
C LEU A 36 -5.26 11.00 -1.09
N VAL A 37 -4.22 10.21 -1.34
CA VAL A 37 -3.75 9.89 -2.70
C VAL A 37 -4.86 9.22 -3.51
N GLN A 38 -5.55 8.23 -2.93
CA GLN A 38 -6.65 7.55 -3.61
C GLN A 38 -7.80 8.51 -3.97
N GLU A 39 -8.15 9.43 -3.08
CA GLU A 39 -9.15 10.47 -3.34
C GLU A 39 -8.74 11.39 -4.49
N ILE A 40 -7.49 11.86 -4.51
CA ILE A 40 -6.96 12.70 -5.59
C ILE A 40 -7.04 11.95 -6.92
N LEU A 41 -6.50 10.74 -6.99
CA LEU A 41 -6.47 9.95 -8.22
C LEU A 41 -7.89 9.64 -8.72
N SER A 42 -8.82 9.31 -7.82
CA SER A 42 -10.22 9.05 -8.16
C SER A 42 -10.91 10.30 -8.73
N ARG A 43 -10.73 11.47 -8.11
CA ARG A 43 -11.30 12.75 -8.60
C ARG A 43 -10.80 13.12 -9.98
N HIS A 44 -9.53 12.80 -10.28
CA HIS A 44 -8.91 13.08 -11.57
C HIS A 44 -9.04 11.95 -12.59
N ARG A 45 -9.67 10.82 -12.21
CA ARG A 45 -9.83 9.61 -13.05
C ARG A 45 -8.50 9.05 -13.57
N PHE A 46 -7.46 9.12 -12.74
CA PHE A 46 -6.16 8.53 -13.05
C PHE A 46 -6.10 7.08 -12.57
N ASP A 47 -5.67 6.20 -13.48
CA ASP A 47 -5.37 4.83 -13.15
C ASP A 47 -4.07 4.77 -12.34
N HIS A 48 -3.95 3.76 -11.48
CA HIS A 48 -2.76 3.56 -10.67
C HIS A 48 -2.57 2.08 -10.35
N SER A 49 -1.32 1.70 -10.11
CA SER A 49 -0.96 0.34 -9.70
C SER A 49 -0.13 0.37 -8.43
N PHE A 50 -0.26 -0.70 -7.65
CA PHE A 50 0.51 -0.91 -6.43
C PHE A 50 1.06 -2.33 -6.44
N ASP A 51 2.39 -2.42 -6.42
CA ASP A 51 3.13 -3.66 -6.35
C ASP A 51 4.01 -3.69 -5.11
N ALA A 52 3.79 -4.69 -4.26
CA ALA A 52 4.60 -4.95 -3.09
C ALA A 52 5.23 -6.32 -3.27
N LEU A 53 6.49 -6.31 -3.71
CA LEU A 53 7.27 -7.52 -3.88
C LEU A 53 7.65 -8.08 -2.50
N PRO A 54 7.66 -9.41 -2.32
CA PRO A 54 8.16 -10.04 -1.10
C PRO A 54 9.59 -9.62 -0.74
N VAL A 55 10.40 -9.34 -1.77
CA VAL A 55 11.78 -8.89 -1.65
C VAL A 55 11.96 -7.68 -2.56
N GLY A 56 12.45 -6.57 -2.00
CA GLY A 56 12.70 -5.32 -2.73
C GLY A 56 11.79 -4.17 -2.29
N PRO A 57 11.91 -3.00 -2.95
CA PRO A 57 11.11 -1.84 -2.59
C PRO A 57 9.66 -1.99 -3.03
N THR A 58 8.76 -1.36 -2.29
CA THR A 58 7.38 -1.13 -2.72
C THR A 58 7.36 -0.18 -3.92
N ARG A 59 6.56 -0.51 -4.93
CA ARG A 59 6.39 0.29 -6.15
C ARG A 59 4.95 0.77 -6.26
N PHE A 60 4.80 2.08 -6.45
CA PHE A 60 3.51 2.71 -6.71
C PHE A 60 3.64 3.51 -8.01
N GLU A 61 2.75 3.26 -8.96
CA GLU A 61 2.78 3.89 -10.28
C GLU A 61 1.45 4.59 -10.54
N ILE A 62 1.54 5.81 -11.06
CA ILE A 62 0.40 6.63 -11.47
C ILE A 62 0.42 6.70 -13.00
N ILE A 63 -0.71 6.41 -13.62
CA ILE A 63 -0.90 6.42 -15.06
C ILE A 63 -1.72 7.66 -15.39
N LEU A 64 -1.14 8.57 -16.19
CA LEU A 64 -1.72 9.86 -16.59
C LEU A 64 -2.27 9.81 -18.01
#